data_AF-A0A1Y3EPW5-F1
#
_entry.id   AF-A0A1Y3EPW5-F1
#
_cell.length_a   1.000
_cell.length_b   1.000
_cell.length_c   1.000
_cell.angle_alpha   90.00
_cell.angle_beta   90.00
_cell.angle_gamma   90.00
#
_symmetry.space_group_name_H-M   'P 1'
#
loop_
_entity.id
_entity.type
_entity.pdbx_description
1 polymer ?
#
loop_
_entity_poly.entity_id
_entity_poly.type
_entity_poly.pdbx_seq_one_letter_code
_entity_poly.pdbx_strand_id
1 'polypeptide(L)'
;MLQVFDIDVKSKVKSCQFSEEVVFWRWLDVNNIALVSPTSVYHWTMESESVPVKMFDRMQSLNDRRIINYKTDSKYMWLLLMGIVSLFKSLL
;
A
#
# COMPACT_ATOMS: atom_id res chain seq x y z
N MET A 1 3.82 -12.88 0.68
CA MET A 1 2.43 -13.30 0.98
C MET A 1 1.79 -12.26 1.90
N LEU A 2 0.54 -11.88 1.62
CA LEU A 2 -0.28 -10.99 2.43
C LEU A 2 -1.42 -11.77 3.08
N GLN A 3 -1.78 -11.39 4.30
CA GLN A 3 -2.88 -12.01 5.06
C GLN A 3 -3.66 -10.95 5.81
N VAL A 4 -4.98 -11.13 5.86
CA VAL A 4 -5.91 -10.29 6.62
C VAL A 4 -6.64 -11.20 7.60
N PHE A 5 -6.63 -10.79 8.86
CA PHE A 5 -7.28 -11.50 9.95
C PHE A 5 -8.38 -10.62 10.53
N ASP A 6 -9.53 -11.24 10.78
CA ASP A 6 -10.57 -10.65 11.60
C ASP A 6 -10.35 -11.10 13.04
N ILE A 7 -10.17 -10.12 13.93
CA ILE A 7 -9.82 -10.33 15.32
C ILE A 7 -11.05 -10.72 16.15
N ASP A 8 -12.25 -10.27 15.77
CA ASP A 8 -13.49 -10.57 16.50
C ASP A 8 -13.83 -12.05 16.35
N VAL A 9 -13.71 -12.58 15.12
CA VAL A 9 -13.92 -14.02 14.85
C VAL A 9 -12.64 -14.85 14.94
N LYS A 10 -11.48 -14.23 15.21
CA LYS A 10 -10.16 -14.88 15.36
C LYS A 10 -9.80 -15.80 14.19
N SER A 11 -10.08 -15.37 12.96
CA SER A 11 -9.86 -16.20 11.78
C SER A 11 -9.23 -15.40 10.63
N LYS A 12 -8.55 -16.11 9.73
CA LYS A 12 -7.99 -15.53 8.52
C LYS A 12 -9.14 -15.32 7.53
N VAL A 13 -9.42 -14.07 7.18
CA VAL A 13 -10.49 -13.71 6.24
C VAL A 13 -10.00 -13.60 4.80
N LYS A 14 -8.71 -13.30 4.59
CA LYS A 14 -8.15 -13.23 3.24
C LYS A 14 -6.65 -13.54 3.21
N SER A 15 -6.19 -14.10 2.10
CA SER A 15 -4.76 -14.23 1.81
C SER A 15 -4.49 -14.11 0.33
N CYS A 16 -3.35 -13.50 -0.01
CA CYS A 16 -2.91 -13.35 -1.40
C CYS A 16 -1.41 -13.60 -1.49
N GLN A 17 -0.98 -14.34 -2.52
CA GLN A 17 0.43 -14.34 -2.91
C GLN A 17 0.71 -13.04 -3.67
N PHE A 18 1.59 -12.23 -3.09
CA PHE A 18 2.02 -10.96 -3.66
C PHE A 18 3.53 -11.00 -3.78
N SER A 19 4.03 -10.76 -4.99
CA SER A 19 5.42 -10.99 -5.38
C SER A 19 6.35 -9.84 -5.03
N GLU A 20 5.82 -8.66 -4.70
CA GLU A 20 6.60 -7.48 -4.37
C GLU A 20 6.66 -7.25 -2.86
N GLU A 21 7.75 -6.61 -2.42
CA GLU A 21 7.86 -6.09 -1.07
C GLU A 21 6.85 -4.95 -0.86
N VAL A 22 6.22 -4.91 0.30
CA VAL A 22 5.35 -3.81 0.72
C VAL A 22 6.13 -2.88 1.64
N VAL A 23 6.52 -1.71 1.15
CA VAL A 23 7.29 -0.70 1.90
C VAL A 23 6.41 0.26 2.70
N PHE A 24 5.12 0.35 2.35
CA PHE A 24 4.11 1.11 3.08
C PHE A 24 2.73 0.55 2.74
N TRP A 25 1.80 0.62 3.70
CA TRP A 25 0.39 0.28 3.44
C TRP A 25 -0.53 1.07 4.35
N ARG A 26 -1.79 1.19 3.95
CA ARG A 26 -2.87 1.73 4.78
C ARG A 26 -4.23 1.27 4.29
N TRP A 27 -5.21 1.30 5.18
CA TRP A 27 -6.61 1.29 4.78
C TRP A 27 -6.98 2.63 4.11
N LEU A 28 -7.68 2.52 2.99
CA LEU A 28 -8.32 3.65 2.29
C LEU A 28 -9.72 3.88 2.85
N ASP A 29 -10.46 2.79 3.02
CA ASP A 29 -11.77 2.71 3.67
C ASP A 29 -11.91 1.36 4.39
N VAL A 30 -13.14 0.98 4.75
CA VAL A 30 -13.45 -0.28 5.44
C VAL A 30 -13.15 -1.54 4.63
N ASN A 31 -13.11 -1.43 3.30
CA ASN A 31 -12.98 -2.57 2.38
C ASN A 31 -11.70 -2.53 1.55
N ASN A 32 -10.98 -1.42 1.47
CA ASN A 32 -9.86 -1.25 0.54
C ASN A 32 -8.56 -0.93 1.26
N ILE A 33 -7.51 -1.69 0.95
CA ILE A 33 -6.13 -1.44 1.37
C ILE A 33 -5.33 -0.87 0.21
N ALA A 34 -4.58 0.20 0.43
CA ALA A 34 -3.49 0.60 -0.42
C ALA A 34 -2.19 -0.07 0.01
N LEU A 35 -1.49 -0.67 -0.95
CA LEU A 35 -0.17 -1.25 -0.79
C LEU A 35 0.81 -0.46 -1.65
N VAL A 36 1.97 -0.13 -1.12
CA VAL A 36 3.02 0.56 -1.84
C VAL A 36 4.26 -0.31 -1.85
N SER A 37 4.76 -0.61 -3.04
CA SER A 37 6.03 -1.31 -3.26
C SER A 37 7.15 -0.29 -3.55
N PRO A 38 8.41 -0.73 -3.73
CA PRO A 38 9.48 0.15 -4.18
C PRO A 38 9.17 0.88 -5.49
N THR A 39 8.36 0.28 -6.37
CA THR A 39 8.14 0.78 -7.74
C THR A 39 6.70 1.13 -8.06
N SER A 40 5.70 0.69 -7.29
CA SER A 40 4.30 0.81 -7.67
C SER A 40 3.36 0.97 -6.48
N VAL A 41 2.16 1.48 -6.75
CA VAL A 41 1.05 1.54 -5.79
C VAL A 41 -0.09 0.65 -6.27
N TYR A 42 -0.66 -0.11 -5.36
CA TYR A 42 -1.72 -1.08 -5.60
C TYR A 42 -2.91 -0.82 -4.67
N HIS A 43 -4.11 -1.10 -5.15
CA HIS A 43 -5.32 -1.19 -4.32
C HIS A 43 -5.75 -2.65 -4.20
N TRP A 44 -6.13 -3.07 -3.00
CA TRP A 44 -6.59 -4.42 -2.71
C TRP A 44 -7.89 -4.37 -1.92
N THR A 45 -8.99 -4.76 -2.57
CA THR A 45 -10.32 -4.84 -1.94
C THR A 45 -10.44 -6.12 -1.10
N MET A 46 -11.19 -6.08 -0.01
CA MET A 46 -11.59 -7.23 0.80
C MET A 46 -12.68 -8.06 0.14
N GLU A 47 -13.34 -7.52 -0.88
CA GLU A 47 -14.39 -8.23 -1.60
C GLU A 47 -13.80 -9.34 -2.47
N SER A 48 -14.49 -10.49 -2.50
CA SER A 48 -14.15 -11.66 -3.33
C SER A 48 -12.73 -12.23 -3.11
N GLU A 49 -12.30 -13.14 -3.98
CA GLU A 49 -10.93 -13.66 -4.09
C GLU A 49 -10.00 -12.69 -4.85
N SER A 50 -10.26 -11.39 -4.78
CA SER A 50 -9.48 -10.38 -5.50
C SER A 50 -8.02 -10.32 -5.04
N VAL A 51 -7.16 -9.95 -5.98
CA VAL A 51 -5.72 -9.72 -5.77
C VAL A 51 -5.41 -8.22 -5.83
N PRO A 52 -4.27 -7.74 -5.28
CA PRO A 52 -3.86 -6.36 -5.44
C PRO A 52 -3.80 -5.93 -6.92
N VAL A 53 -4.48 -4.83 -7.25
CA VAL A 53 -4.54 -4.24 -8.59
C VAL A 53 -3.63 -3.04 -8.64
N LYS A 54 -2.75 -2.99 -9.64
CA LYS A 54 -1.82 -1.87 -9.83
C LYS A 54 -2.62 -0.62 -10.21
N MET A 55 -2.36 0.48 -9.50
CA MET A 55 -2.95 1.79 -9.79
C MET A 55 -2.00 2.66 -10.61
N PHE A 56 -0.74 2.76 -10.20
CA PHE A 56 0.29 3.52 -10.91
C PHE A 56 1.71 3.14 -10.49
N ASP A 57 2.68 3.44 -11.35
CA ASP A 57 4.11 3.39 -11.04
C ASP A 57 4.55 4.60 -10.23
N ARG A 58 5.41 4.39 -9.23
CA ARG A 58 6.05 5.47 -8.48
C ARG A 58 6.93 6.29 -9.42
N MET A 59 6.74 7.60 -9.39
CA MET A 59 7.60 8.51 -10.13
C MET A 59 9.01 8.53 -9.54
N GLN A 60 10.01 8.73 -10.39
CA GLN A 60 11.43 8.76 -10.00
C GLN A 60 11.73 9.80 -8.90
N SER A 61 10.96 10.89 -8.81
CA SER A 61 11.07 11.90 -7.76
C SER A 61 10.81 11.36 -6.34
N LEU A 62 10.11 10.23 -6.24
CA LEU A 62 9.84 9.50 -5.01
C LEU A 62 10.74 8.26 -4.83
N ASN A 63 11.75 8.06 -5.68
CA ASN A 63 12.79 7.06 -5.45
C ASN A 63 13.57 7.40 -4.18
N ASP A 64 13.97 6.37 -3.43
CA ASP A 64 14.70 6.50 -2.15
C ASP A 64 14.03 7.40 -1.11
N ARG A 65 12.74 7.69 -1.27
CA ARG A 65 11.92 8.38 -0.26
C ARG A 65 11.23 7.35 0.62
N ARG A 66 11.24 7.59 1.92
CA ARG A 66 10.39 6.85 2.85
C ARG A 66 8.95 7.32 2.67
N ILE A 67 8.07 6.41 2.28
CA ILE A 67 6.66 6.71 2.14
C ILE A 67 6.05 6.87 3.53
N ILE A 68 5.36 7.99 3.74
CA ILE A 68 4.75 8.33 5.04
C ILE A 68 3.24 8.37 4.98
N ASN A 69 2.66 8.57 3.80
CA ASN A 69 1.21 8.60 3.66
C ASN A 69 0.80 8.36 2.20
N TYR A 70 -0.45 7.94 2.05
CA TYR A 70 -1.14 7.80 0.78
C TYR A 70 -2.59 8.24 0.98
N LYS A 71 -3.17 8.94 0.01
CA LYS A 71 -4.56 9.41 0.05
C LYS A 71 -5.23 9.27 -1.30
N THR A 72 -6.55 9.18 -1.25
CA THR A 72 -7.40 9.22 -2.43
C THR A 72 -8.55 10.20 -2.21
N ASP A 73 -9.19 10.65 -3.28
CA ASP A 73 -10.55 11.19 -3.17
C ASP A 73 -11.57 10.05 -2.96
N SER A 74 -12.83 10.41 -2.73
CA SER A 74 -13.91 9.45 -2.46
C SER A 74 -14.26 8.56 -3.65
N LYS A 75 -13.88 8.93 -4.88
CA LYS A 75 -14.15 8.17 -6.11
C LYS A 75 -12.93 7.40 -6.62
N TYR A 76 -11.81 7.43 -5.90
CA TYR A 76 -10.55 6.81 -6.33
C TYR A 76 -10.02 7.30 -7.68
N MET A 77 -10.34 8.53 -8.06
CA MET A 77 -9.89 9.17 -9.31
C MET A 77 -8.62 10.00 -9.11
N TRP A 78 -8.37 10.49 -7.90
CA TRP A 78 -7.19 11.27 -7.53
C TRP A 78 -6.40 10.55 -6.47
N LEU A 79 -5.13 10.27 -6.75
CA LEU A 79 -4.25 9.47 -5.89
C LEU A 79 -3.03 10.32 -5.50
N LEU A 80 -2.77 10.44 -4.20
CA LEU A 80 -1.66 11.23 -3.65
C LEU A 80 -0.73 10.33 -2.85
N LEU A 81 0.51 10.19 -3.31
CA LEU A 81 1.59 9.51 -2.59
C LEU A 81 2.53 10.54 -1.97
N MET A 82 2.79 10.43 -0.66
CA MET A 82 3.66 11.35 0.08
C MET A 82 4.87 10.60 0.62
N GLY A 83 6.05 11.06 0.24
CA GLY A 83 7.32 10.59 0.76
C GLY A 83 8.15 11.72 1.34
N ILE A 84 8.97 11.41 2.33
CA ILE A 84 9.95 12.34 2.88
C ILE A 84 11.37 11.85 2.59
N VAL A 85 12.29 12.79 2.53
CA VAL A 85 13.72 12.50 2.55
C VAL A 85 14.08 12.04 3.95
N SER A 86 14.75 10.89 4.09
CA SER A 86 15.40 10.57 5.36
C SER A 86 16.60 11.50 5.50
N LEU A 87 16.61 12.39 6.50
CA LEU A 87 17.74 13.29 6.77
C LEU A 87 18.93 12.57 7.43
N PHE A 88 18.85 11.27 7.67
CA PHE A 88 19.95 10.49 8.25
C PHE A 88 20.76 9.78 7.16
N LYS A 89 21.69 10.53 6.56
CA LYS A 89 22.96 10.01 6.00
C LYS A 89 24.07 11.04 6.21
N SER A 90 24.53 11.19 7.44
CA SER A 90 25.93 11.55 7.69
C SER A 90 26.37 10.94 9.02
N LEU A 91 27.62 10.44 9.03
CA LEU A 91 28.36 9.79 10.11
C LEU A 91 28.17 8.28 10.28
N LEU A 92 28.42 7.54 9.20
CA LEU A 92 29.48 6.51 9.17
C LEU A 92 30.24 6.64 7.85
#